data_AF-A0A1H8SI54-F1
#
_entry.id   AF-A0A1H8SI54-F1
#
_cell.length_a   1.000
_cell.length_b   1.000
_cell.length_c   1.000
_cell.angle_alpha   90.00
_cell.angle_beta   90.00
_cell.angle_gamma   90.00
#
_symmetry.space_group_name_H-M   'P 1'
#
loop_
_entity.id
_entity.type
_entity.pdbx_description
1 polymer ?
#
loop_
_entity_poly.entity_id
_entity_poly.type
_entity_poly.pdbx_seq_one_letter_code
_entity_poly.pdbx_strand_id
1 'polypeptide(L)'
;MSDGEVHGRDAFEAYLRDLRTGFPDWHVTVDNILASDGVVMKEWTVTATHEGEYNGIPPTHRRMEISGMAKILTENGKVQEDRLYYDLQEVFDQLGLTKEQD
;
A
#
# COMPACT_ATOMS: atom_id res chain seq x y z
N MET A 1 -8.58 -13.61 1.74
CA MET A 1 -8.01 -12.45 1.05
C MET A 1 -9.17 -11.60 0.58
N SER A 2 -9.21 -10.33 0.95
CA SER A 2 -10.17 -9.40 0.34
C SER A 2 -9.92 -9.36 -1.17
N ASP A 3 -10.93 -8.96 -1.94
CA ASP A 3 -10.87 -8.72 -3.39
C ASP A 3 -9.98 -7.52 -3.80
N GLY A 4 -9.14 -7.02 -2.88
CA GLY A 4 -8.35 -5.81 -3.05
C GLY A 4 -9.08 -4.52 -2.69
N GLU A 5 -10.34 -4.60 -2.23
CA GLU A 5 -11.13 -3.43 -1.87
C GLU A 5 -11.36 -3.30 -0.35
N VAL A 6 -11.41 -2.06 0.13
CA VAL A 6 -11.72 -1.70 1.52
C VAL A 6 -12.73 -0.56 1.51
N HIS A 7 -13.88 -0.76 2.16
CA HIS A 7 -15.01 0.17 2.11
C HIS A 7 -15.32 0.76 3.48
N GLY A 8 -15.41 2.09 3.54
CA GLY A 8 -15.76 2.82 4.77
C GLY A 8 -14.59 3.05 5.72
N ARG A 9 -14.79 4.00 6.64
CA ARG A 9 -13.72 4.50 7.52
C ARG A 9 -13.19 3.45 8.47
N ASP A 10 -14.07 2.70 9.11
CA ASP A 10 -13.70 1.74 10.15
C ASP A 10 -12.90 0.56 9.55
N ALA A 11 -13.32 0.08 8.37
CA ALA A 11 -12.58 -0.96 7.66
C ALA A 11 -11.22 -0.46 7.16
N PHE A 12 -11.15 0.79 6.68
CA PHE A 12 -9.88 1.40 6.27
C PHE A 12 -8.93 1.60 7.45
N GLU A 13 -9.44 2.02 8.61
CA GLU A 13 -8.63 2.12 9.82
C GLU A 13 -8.10 0.75 10.26
N ALA A 14 -8.95 -0.28 10.28
CA ALA A 14 -8.53 -1.65 10.61
C ALA A 14 -7.44 -2.14 9.65
N TYR A 15 -7.62 -1.94 8.35
CA TYR A 15 -6.61 -2.26 7.34
C TYR A 15 -5.27 -1.56 7.61
N LEU A 16 -5.28 -0.26 7.92
CA LEU A 16 -4.05 0.48 8.24
C LEU A 16 -3.37 -0.01 9.52
N ARG A 17 -4.15 -0.42 10.52
CA ARG A 17 -3.62 -1.01 11.76
C ARG A 17 -2.93 -2.34 11.49
N ASP A 18 -3.56 -3.22 10.72
CA ASP A 18 -2.98 -4.51 10.34
C ASP A 18 -1.72 -4.33 9.49
N LEU A 19 -1.75 -3.39 8.54
CA LEU A 19 -0.56 -3.00 7.77
C LEU A 19 0.58 -2.55 8.69
N ARG A 20 0.29 -1.71 9.69
CA ARG A 20 1.31 -1.19 10.62
C ARG A 20 1.83 -2.25 11.59
N THR A 21 1.05 -3.28 11.89
CA THR A 21 1.51 -4.46 12.64
C THR A 21 2.57 -5.22 11.86
N GLY A 22 2.35 -5.46 10.57
CA GLY A 22 3.31 -6.14 9.69
C GLY A 22 4.53 -5.31 9.34
N PHE A 23 4.32 -4.00 9.14
CA PHE A 23 5.29 -3.04 8.62
C PHE A 23 5.35 -1.78 9.50
N PRO A 24 5.95 -1.85 10.69
CA PRO A 24 5.92 -0.76 11.68
C PRO A 24 6.64 0.51 11.21
N ASP A 25 7.63 0.38 10.34
CA ASP A 25 8.42 1.46 9.73
C ASP A 25 7.86 1.95 8.39
N TRP A 26 6.63 1.56 8.01
CA TRP A 26 6.01 1.94 6.73
C TRP A 26 6.07 3.45 6.50
N HIS A 27 6.66 3.85 5.38
CA HIS A 27 6.84 5.23 4.99
C HIS A 27 6.43 5.43 3.53
N VAL A 28 5.69 6.51 3.25
CA VAL A 28 5.26 6.90 1.91
C VAL A 28 5.88 8.25 1.59
N THR A 29 6.59 8.33 0.47
CA THR A 29 6.98 9.59 -0.16
C THR A 29 6.03 9.86 -1.32
N VAL A 30 5.54 11.10 -1.42
CA VAL A 30 4.79 11.58 -2.60
C VAL A 30 5.80 12.24 -3.52
N ASP A 31 6.13 11.59 -4.62
CA ASP A 31 7.17 12.03 -5.54
C ASP A 31 6.65 13.13 -6.48
N ASN A 32 5.38 13.03 -6.86
CA ASN A 32 4.70 14.00 -7.71
C ASN A 32 3.19 14.02 -7.42
N ILE A 33 2.55 15.14 -7.72
CA ILE A 33 1.11 15.31 -7.52
C ILE A 33 0.49 16.23 -8.56
N LEU A 34 -0.63 15.80 -9.13
CA LEU A 34 -1.51 16.60 -9.97
C LEU A 34 -2.91 16.59 -9.38
N ALA A 35 -3.52 17.76 -9.21
CA ALA A 35 -4.86 17.89 -8.65
C ALA A 35 -5.72 18.79 -9.55
N SER A 36 -6.88 18.30 -9.98
CA SER A 36 -7.87 19.07 -10.75
C SER A 36 -9.27 18.50 -10.52
N ASP A 37 -10.27 19.38 -10.37
CA ASP A 37 -11.70 19.05 -10.43
C ASP A 37 -12.12 17.83 -9.58
N GLY A 38 -11.69 17.79 -8.32
CA GLY A 38 -12.02 16.69 -7.40
C GLY A 38 -11.22 15.41 -7.62
N VAL A 39 -10.26 15.39 -8.54
CA VAL A 39 -9.36 14.25 -8.77
C VAL A 39 -7.93 14.64 -8.38
N VAL A 40 -7.25 13.75 -7.67
CA VAL A 40 -5.82 13.83 -7.38
C VAL A 40 -5.13 12.61 -7.95
N MET A 41 -4.05 12.82 -8.70
CA MET A 41 -3.14 11.79 -9.17
C MET A 41 -1.80 11.97 -8.46
N LYS A 42 -1.21 10.91 -7.89
CA LYS A 42 0.11 10.97 -7.25
C LYS A 42 1.03 9.86 -7.73
N GLU A 43 2.28 10.21 -8.02
CA GLU A 43 3.42 9.26 -8.04
C GLU A 43 3.89 9.11 -6.59
N TRP A 44 4.18 7.88 -6.18
CA TRP A 44 4.61 7.61 -4.82
C TRP A 44 5.64 6.50 -4.75
N THR A 45 6.44 6.56 -3.69
CA THR A 45 7.40 5.52 -3.29
C THR A 45 7.11 5.12 -1.85
N VAL A 46 7.04 3.82 -1.60
CA VAL A 46 6.89 3.24 -0.26
C VAL A 46 8.17 2.52 0.13
N THR A 47 8.60 2.70 1.36
CA THR A 47 9.62 1.85 1.98
C THR A 47 9.09 1.25 3.28
N ALA A 48 9.41 -0.02 3.54
CA ALA A 48 9.04 -0.70 4.78
C ALA A 48 9.88 -1.96 5.02
N THR A 49 9.88 -2.46 6.25
CA THR A 49 10.49 -3.71 6.68
C THR A 49 9.41 -4.63 7.25
N HIS A 50 9.38 -5.89 6.79
CA HIS A 50 8.39 -6.87 7.25
C HIS A 50 8.81 -7.46 8.61
N GLU A 51 8.38 -6.83 9.70
CA GLU A 51 8.81 -7.13 11.08
C GLU A 51 7.74 -7.84 11.93
N GLY A 52 6.47 -7.75 11.55
CA GLY A 52 5.36 -8.45 12.21
C GLY A 52 4.61 -9.38 11.26
N GLU A 53 3.65 -10.13 11.79
CA GLU A 53 2.74 -10.93 10.95
C GLU A 53 1.83 -10.02 10.12
N TYR A 54 1.70 -10.31 8.83
CA TYR A 54 0.79 -9.61 7.94
C TYR A 54 -0.01 -10.60 7.09
N ASN A 55 -1.35 -10.55 7.15
CA ASN A 55 -2.23 -11.44 6.40
C ASN A 55 -1.89 -12.95 6.55
N GLY A 56 -1.47 -13.37 7.75
CA GLY A 56 -1.07 -14.75 8.04
C GLY A 56 0.34 -15.12 7.54
N ILE A 57 1.10 -14.16 7.03
CA ILE A 57 2.49 -14.34 6.61
C ILE A 57 3.40 -13.94 7.78
N PRO A 58 4.24 -14.85 8.30
CA PRO A 58 5.22 -14.52 9.33
C PRO A 58 6.24 -13.48 8.85
N PRO A 59 6.87 -12.71 9.76
CA PRO A 59 7.84 -11.70 9.38
C PRO A 59 9.02 -12.31 8.64
N THR A 60 9.37 -11.69 7.50
CA THR A 60 10.50 -12.11 6.67
C THR A 60 11.79 -11.36 7.02
N HIS A 61 11.67 -10.28 7.79
CA HIS A 61 12.76 -9.34 8.12
C HIS A 61 13.45 -8.72 6.90
N ARG A 62 12.80 -8.74 5.74
CA ARG A 62 13.27 -8.09 4.52
C ARG A 62 12.69 -6.69 4.41
N ARG A 63 13.49 -5.80 3.85
CA ARG A 63 13.07 -4.46 3.45
C ARG A 63 12.52 -4.51 2.03
N MET A 64 11.45 -3.75 1.80
CA MET A 64 10.95 -3.45 0.48
C MET A 64 11.00 -1.95 0.18
N GLU A 65 11.19 -1.63 -1.09
CA GLU A 65 11.01 -0.33 -1.69
C GLU A 65 10.23 -0.52 -2.99
N ILE A 66 9.03 0.04 -3.05
CA ILE A 66 8.15 -0.08 -4.22
C ILE A 66 7.67 1.30 -4.65
N SER A 67 7.44 1.46 -5.94
CA SER A 67 6.87 2.68 -6.49
C SER A 67 5.53 2.40 -7.17
N GLY A 68 4.72 3.44 -7.32
CA GLY A 68 3.43 3.31 -7.96
C GLY A 68 2.71 4.63 -8.18
N MET A 69 1.47 4.48 -8.61
CA MET A 69 0.54 5.57 -8.87
C MET A 69 -0.69 5.42 -8.01
N ALA A 70 -1.36 6.54 -7.73
CA ALA A 70 -2.70 6.49 -7.18
C ALA A 70 -3.61 7.51 -7.87
N LYS A 71 -4.87 7.13 -8.06
CA LYS A 71 -5.96 8.03 -8.41
C LYS A 71 -6.88 8.16 -7.19
N ILE A 72 -7.03 9.38 -6.71
CA ILE A 72 -7.88 9.71 -5.58
C ILE A 72 -9.04 10.56 -6.07
N LEU A 73 -10.26 10.15 -5.73
CA LEU A 73 -11.45 10.98 -5.88
C LEU A 73 -11.70 11.72 -4.57
N THR A 74 -12.01 13.00 -4.68
CA THR A 74 -12.28 13.89 -3.56
C THR A 74 -13.59 14.65 -3.78
N GLU A 75 -14.35 14.80 -2.70
CA GLU A 75 -15.58 15.59 -2.69
C GLU A 75 -15.68 16.31 -1.35
N ASN A 76 -16.01 17.61 -1.36
CA ASN A 76 -16.14 18.42 -0.15
C ASN A 76 -14.91 18.35 0.78
N GLY A 77 -13.72 18.31 0.19
CA GLY A 77 -12.45 18.24 0.92
C GLY A 77 -12.16 16.88 1.58
N LYS A 78 -12.91 15.82 1.23
CA LYS A 78 -12.73 14.47 1.76
C LYS A 78 -12.40 13.49 0.63
N VAL A 79 -11.60 12.47 0.94
CA VAL A 79 -11.36 11.33 0.04
C VAL A 79 -12.61 10.48 -0.03
N GLN A 80 -13.07 10.19 -1.25
CA GLN A 80 -14.17 9.27 -1.55
C GLN A 80 -13.65 7.91 -2.01
N GLU A 81 -12.54 7.89 -2.77
CA GLU A 81 -11.88 6.67 -3.26
C GLU A 81 -10.37 6.95 -3.35
N ASP A 82 -9.52 5.98 -2.99
CA ASP A 82 -8.09 5.95 -3.32
C ASP A 82 -7.79 4.62 -4.01
N ARG A 83 -7.43 4.68 -5.30
CA ARG A 83 -7.13 3.51 -6.12
C ARG A 83 -5.64 3.48 -6.45
N LEU A 84 -4.98 2.43 -5.97
CA LEU A 84 -3.53 2.23 -6.10
C LEU A 84 -3.20 1.36 -7.33
N TYR A 85 -2.11 1.71 -8.00
CA TYR A 85 -1.53 0.93 -9.10
C TYR A 85 -0.03 0.75 -8.82
N TYR A 86 0.39 -0.49 -8.64
CA TYR A 86 1.78 -0.85 -8.35
C TYR A 86 2.00 -2.32 -8.69
N ASP A 87 3.28 -2.73 -8.76
CA ASP A 87 3.63 -4.12 -9.00
C ASP A 87 3.56 -4.93 -7.70
N LEU A 88 2.52 -5.74 -7.55
CA LEU A 88 2.38 -6.63 -6.40
C LEU A 88 3.38 -7.79 -6.43
N GLN A 89 3.85 -8.20 -7.61
CA GLN A 89 4.86 -9.27 -7.70
C GLN A 89 6.20 -8.76 -7.17
N GLU A 90 6.57 -7.52 -7.47
CA GLU A 90 7.78 -6.89 -6.92
C GLU A 90 7.79 -6.90 -5.38
N VAL A 91 6.64 -6.63 -4.75
CA VAL A 91 6.49 -6.76 -3.28
C VAL A 91 6.83 -8.18 -2.82
N PHE A 92 6.22 -9.19 -3.44
CA PHE A 92 6.43 -10.58 -3.04
C PHE A 92 7.87 -11.04 -3.30
N ASP A 93 8.48 -10.63 -4.40
CA ASP A 93 9.87 -10.94 -4.74
C ASP A 93 10.82 -10.33 -3.70
N GLN A 94 10.68 -9.04 -3.40
CA GLN A 94 11.53 -8.35 -2.41
C GLN A 94 11.36 -8.95 -1.01
N LEU A 95 10.15 -9.41 -0.66
CA LEU A 95 9.88 -10.12 0.60
C LEU A 95 10.25 -11.61 0.58
N GLY A 96 10.68 -12.17 -0.56
CA GLY A 96 11.06 -13.59 -0.67
C GLY A 96 9.89 -14.56 -0.57
N LEU A 97 8.71 -14.14 -1.00
CA LEU A 97 7.47 -14.90 -0.93
C LEU A 97 7.11 -15.60 -2.26
N THR A 98 7.89 -15.34 -3.30
CA THR A 98 7.84 -16.08 -4.57
C THR A 98 8.81 -17.26 -4.50
N LYS A 99 8.45 -18.37 -5.17
CA LYS A 99 9.37 -19.50 -5.36
C LYS A 99 10.26 -19.17 -6.56
N GLU A 100 11.56 -19.40 -6.45
CA GLU A 100 12.42 -19.49 -7.64
C GLU A 100 11.86 -20.61 -8.54
N GLN A 101 11.66 -20.30 -9.82
CA GLN A 101 11.37 -21.32 -10.82
C GLN A 101 12.68 -22.05 -11.11
N ASP A 102 12.83 -23.26 -10.56
CA ASP A 102 13.80 -24.26 -11.06
C ASP A 102 13.41 -24.73 -12.47
#